data_AF-A0A2V8SFP3-F1
#
_entry.id   AF-A0A2V8SFP3-F1
#
_cell.length_a   1.000
_cell.length_b   1.000
_cell.length_c   1.000
_cell.angle_alpha   90.00
_cell.angle_beta   90.00
_cell.angle_gamma   90.00
#
_symmetry.space_group_name_H-M   'P 1'
#
loop_
_entity.id
_entity.type
_entity.pdbx_description
1 polymer ?
#
loop_
_entity_poly.entity_id
_entity_poly.type
_entity_poly.pdbx_seq_one_letter_code
_entity_poly.pdbx_strand_id
1 'polypeptide(L)'
;MRAQVRSRSVAPIIVIAGLVIAGLMVGAVVPVGAILDLAATPAAAQTGSPAPATPAELVATYGTLAEVILGAKKTEANLVRSILAAAHARAQAELARAEKATKADDAKGAQAAVENLAADVAQLATEGDNAVAAVRKQLLEGGHHHNAAGEAKGIYDEGFVIVTRAAKQAFLDSSRALGQMARAPKAEALEAEWTKVQATYSGLMK
;
A
#
# COMPACT_ATOMS: atom_id res chain seq x y z
N MET A 1 43.46 -14.09 -21.64
CA MET A 1 43.29 -12.66 -22.00
C MET A 1 42.46 -12.00 -20.91
N ARG A 2 43.05 -11.03 -20.20
CA ARG A 2 42.45 -10.24 -19.11
C ARG A 2 41.96 -8.91 -19.69
N ALA A 3 40.74 -8.49 -19.39
CA ALA A 3 40.26 -7.11 -19.59
C ALA A 3 39.41 -6.75 -18.37
N GLN A 4 40.04 -6.22 -17.33
CA GLN A 4 40.16 -4.80 -16.98
C GLN A 4 38.86 -4.17 -16.45
N VAL A 5 38.93 -3.92 -15.14
CA VAL A 5 38.04 -3.17 -14.25
C VAL A 5 38.27 -1.65 -14.43
N ARG A 6 37.25 -0.87 -14.01
CA ARG A 6 37.19 0.59 -13.73
C ARG A 6 36.36 1.33 -14.79
N SER A 7 35.39 2.19 -14.47
CA SER A 7 35.41 3.21 -13.42
C SER A 7 33.99 3.57 -12.97
N ARG A 8 33.84 3.87 -11.68
CA ARG A 8 32.64 4.42 -11.05
C ARG A 8 32.56 5.93 -11.34
N SER A 9 31.41 6.43 -11.79
CA SER A 9 31.11 7.86 -11.80
C SER A 9 30.09 8.15 -10.70
N VAL A 10 30.48 9.00 -9.75
CA VAL A 10 29.71 9.46 -8.61
C VAL A 10 29.24 10.88 -8.94
N ALA A 11 27.92 11.11 -8.93
CA ALA A 11 27.34 12.44 -9.10
C ALA A 11 27.33 13.20 -7.76
N PRO A 12 27.63 14.52 -7.73
CA PRO A 12 27.74 15.28 -6.50
C PRO A 12 26.38 15.71 -5.92
N ILE A 13 26.36 15.72 -4.59
CA ILE A 13 25.33 16.21 -3.67
C ILE A 13 25.29 17.75 -3.74
N ILE A 14 24.13 18.32 -4.05
CA ILE A 14 23.90 19.77 -3.94
C ILE A 14 23.37 20.07 -2.54
N VAL A 15 24.20 20.77 -1.76
CA VAL A 15 23.87 21.36 -0.45
C VAL A 15 23.27 22.74 -0.70
N ILE A 16 21.98 22.93 -0.38
CA ILE A 16 21.37 24.28 -0.37
C ILE A 16 21.43 24.81 1.06
N ALA A 17 22.41 25.69 1.27
CA ALA A 17 22.57 26.49 2.48
C ALA A 17 21.50 27.60 2.53
N GLY A 18 21.05 27.89 3.75
CA GLY A 18 19.91 28.75 4.05
C GLY A 18 20.06 30.22 3.67
N LEU A 19 18.90 30.87 3.55
CA LEU A 19 18.78 32.32 3.47
C LEU A 19 17.79 32.78 4.56
N VAL A 20 18.35 33.33 5.63
CA VAL A 20 17.64 34.10 6.66
C VAL A 20 17.62 35.55 6.19
N ILE A 21 16.44 36.12 5.95
CA ILE A 21 16.29 37.57 5.74
C ILE A 21 15.83 38.17 7.06
N ALA A 22 16.80 38.68 7.83
CA ALA A 22 16.59 39.56 8.96
C ALA A 22 16.30 40.98 8.46
N GLY A 23 15.37 41.65 9.12
CA GLY A 23 14.91 43.00 8.78
C GLY A 23 15.93 44.10 9.05
N LEU A 24 15.68 45.26 8.43
CA LEU A 24 16.30 46.53 8.82
C LEU A 24 15.29 47.67 8.68
N MET A 25 15.18 48.40 9.79
CA MET A 25 14.42 49.63 10.05
C MET A 25 14.99 50.84 9.31
N VAL A 26 14.12 51.77 8.85
CA VAL A 26 14.25 53.25 8.88
C VAL A 26 12.82 53.78 8.58
N GLY A 27 12.13 54.64 9.32
CA GLY A 27 12.53 55.69 10.26
C GLY A 27 12.28 57.08 9.65
N ALA A 28 11.05 57.59 9.64
CA ALA A 28 10.76 59.02 9.42
C ALA A 28 9.43 59.43 10.06
N VAL A 29 9.53 60.27 11.09
CA VAL A 29 8.45 60.99 11.78
C VAL A 29 8.52 62.45 11.34
N VAL A 30 7.42 63.05 10.88
CA VAL A 30 7.18 64.50 10.96
C VAL A 30 5.67 64.73 11.25
N PRO A 31 5.29 65.71 12.09
CA PRO A 31 3.98 65.82 12.71
C PRO A 31 3.12 66.98 12.16
N VAL A 32 1.95 67.14 12.79
CA VAL A 32 1.12 68.36 12.92
C VAL A 32 -0.07 68.50 11.96
N GLY A 33 -1.26 68.19 12.51
CA GLY A 33 -2.33 69.18 12.67
C GLY A 33 -3.41 69.28 11.60
N ALA A 34 -4.57 68.67 11.87
CA ALA A 34 -5.87 69.27 11.58
C ALA A 34 -6.95 68.53 12.37
N ILE A 35 -7.61 69.25 13.28
CA ILE A 35 -8.84 68.84 13.96
C ILE A 35 -9.97 68.97 12.93
N LEU A 36 -10.62 67.86 12.61
CA LEU A 36 -11.93 67.83 11.98
C LEU A 36 -12.76 66.79 12.75
N ASP A 37 -13.57 67.27 13.68
CA ASP A 37 -14.70 66.55 14.25
C ASP A 37 -15.69 66.24 13.13
N LEU A 38 -15.46 65.14 12.43
CA LEU A 38 -16.49 64.52 11.60
C LEU A 38 -17.28 63.62 12.53
N ALA A 39 -18.49 64.06 12.88
CA ALA A 39 -19.47 63.27 13.61
C ALA A 39 -19.50 61.84 13.06
N ALA A 40 -18.97 60.90 13.85
CA ALA A 40 -19.09 59.49 13.59
C ALA A 40 -20.57 59.14 13.77
N THR A 41 -21.35 59.24 12.69
CA THR A 41 -22.52 58.37 12.54
C THR A 41 -22.01 56.95 12.80
N PRO A 42 -22.67 56.15 13.67
CA PRO A 42 -22.29 54.77 13.82
C PRO A 42 -22.39 54.16 12.42
N ALA A 43 -21.24 53.77 11.87
CA ALA A 43 -21.22 52.91 10.71
C ALA A 43 -22.06 51.70 11.14
N ALA A 44 -23.29 51.63 10.65
CA ALA A 44 -24.09 50.43 10.75
C ALA A 44 -23.16 49.32 10.30
N ALA A 45 -22.85 48.39 11.20
CA ALA A 45 -22.11 47.20 10.86
C ALA A 45 -22.81 46.65 9.61
N GLN A 46 -22.15 46.76 8.46
CA GLN A 46 -22.61 46.06 7.28
C GLN A 46 -22.55 44.61 7.73
N THR A 47 -23.71 44.03 8.05
CA THR A 47 -23.89 42.59 8.06
C THR A 47 -23.56 42.20 6.63
N GLY A 48 -22.26 41.95 6.39
CA GLY A 48 -21.74 41.56 5.11
C GLY A 48 -22.63 40.44 4.62
N SER A 49 -23.16 40.58 3.41
CA SER A 49 -23.95 39.54 2.79
C SER A 49 -23.20 38.22 3.01
N PRO A 50 -23.87 37.16 3.50
CA PRO A 50 -23.21 35.88 3.71
C PRO A 50 -22.43 35.55 2.44
N ALA A 51 -21.13 35.26 2.60
CA ALA A 51 -20.27 34.93 1.47
C ALA A 51 -21.03 33.93 0.57
N PRO A 52 -21.03 34.11 -0.76
CA PRO A 52 -21.83 33.28 -1.63
C PRO A 52 -21.50 31.81 -1.36
N ALA A 53 -22.48 31.09 -0.80
CA ALA A 53 -22.31 29.68 -0.49
C ALA A 53 -22.28 28.90 -1.80
N THR A 54 -21.46 27.85 -1.85
CA THR A 54 -21.44 26.93 -2.99
C THR A 54 -22.86 26.42 -3.25
N PRO A 55 -23.37 26.50 -4.50
CA PRO A 55 -24.68 25.98 -4.86
C PRO A 55 -24.88 24.54 -4.39
N ALA A 56 -26.06 24.24 -3.86
CA ALA A 56 -26.37 22.93 -3.29
C ALA A 56 -26.22 21.80 -4.32
N GLU A 57 -26.53 22.05 -5.60
CA GLU A 57 -26.36 21.05 -6.66
C GLU A 57 -24.88 20.69 -6.89
N LEU A 58 -23.96 21.64 -6.75
CA LEU A 58 -22.52 21.38 -6.89
C LEU A 58 -22.00 20.56 -5.70
N VAL A 59 -22.46 20.86 -4.48
CA VAL A 59 -22.12 20.07 -3.29
C VAL A 59 -22.68 18.65 -3.40
N ALA A 60 -23.92 18.50 -3.88
CA ALA A 60 -24.53 17.19 -4.11
C ALA A 60 -23.76 16.38 -5.15
N THR A 61 -23.37 17.01 -6.26
CA THR A 61 -22.55 16.37 -7.31
C THR A 61 -21.20 15.91 -6.75
N TYR A 62 -20.56 16.73 -5.92
CA TYR A 62 -19.31 16.36 -5.24
C TYR A 62 -19.51 15.19 -4.26
N GLY A 63 -20.66 15.15 -3.56
CA GLY A 63 -21.05 14.01 -2.72
C GLY A 63 -21.17 12.71 -3.51
N THR A 64 -21.85 12.72 -4.67
CA THR A 64 -21.93 11.54 -5.55
C THR A 64 -20.56 11.10 -6.05
N LEU A 65 -19.68 12.03 -6.41
CA LEU A 65 -18.30 11.69 -6.79
C LEU A 65 -17.56 10.99 -5.65
N ALA A 66 -17.70 11.47 -4.42
CA ALA A 66 -17.09 10.84 -3.25
C ALA A 66 -17.63 9.42 -3.02
N GLU A 67 -18.94 9.19 -3.16
CA GLU A 67 -19.55 7.86 -3.07
C GLU A 67 -19.02 6.90 -4.13
N VAL A 68 -18.87 7.35 -5.38
CA VAL A 68 -18.30 6.55 -6.46
C VAL A 68 -16.86 6.14 -6.15
N ILE A 69 -16.03 7.07 -5.68
CA ILE A 69 -14.64 6.79 -5.30
C ILE A 69 -14.57 5.79 -4.14
N LEU A 70 -15.39 5.98 -3.10
CA LEU A 70 -15.45 5.06 -1.97
C LEU A 70 -15.98 3.68 -2.38
N GLY A 71 -16.95 3.63 -3.29
CA GLY A 71 -17.47 2.39 -3.87
C GLY A 71 -16.39 1.62 -4.65
N ALA A 72 -15.65 2.32 -5.51
CA ALA A 72 -14.54 1.73 -6.26
C ALA A 72 -13.47 1.13 -5.34
N LYS A 73 -13.12 1.82 -4.24
CA LYS A 73 -12.16 1.32 -3.24
C LYS A 73 -12.61 0.00 -2.60
N LYS A 74 -13.90 -0.11 -2.23
CA LYS A 74 -14.46 -1.35 -1.67
C LYS A 74 -14.41 -2.48 -2.69
N THR A 75 -14.72 -2.19 -3.95
CA THR A 75 -14.65 -3.16 -5.04
C THR A 75 -13.22 -3.66 -5.27
N GLU A 76 -12.23 -2.76 -5.26
CA GLU A 76 -10.81 -3.12 -5.38
C GLU A 76 -10.39 -4.07 -4.25
N ALA A 77 -10.66 -3.72 -2.99
CA ALA A 77 -10.30 -4.56 -1.84
C ALA A 77 -10.94 -5.95 -1.94
N ASN A 78 -12.22 -6.03 -2.34
CA ASN A 78 -12.90 -7.32 -2.52
C ASN A 78 -12.29 -8.13 -3.67
N LEU A 79 -11.91 -7.49 -4.78
CA LEU A 79 -11.25 -8.14 -5.90
C LEU A 79 -9.90 -8.75 -5.48
N VAL A 80 -9.07 -7.99 -4.77
CA VAL A 80 -7.77 -8.48 -4.28
C VAL A 80 -7.97 -9.65 -3.29
N ARG A 81 -8.96 -9.57 -2.40
CA ARG A 81 -9.34 -10.71 -1.52
C ARG A 81 -9.74 -11.93 -2.33
N SER A 82 -10.49 -11.78 -3.42
CA SER A 82 -10.86 -12.90 -4.30
C SER A 82 -9.67 -13.51 -5.03
N ILE A 83 -8.70 -12.70 -5.48
CA ILE A 83 -7.46 -13.19 -6.11
C ILE A 83 -6.62 -13.99 -5.09
N LEU A 84 -6.47 -13.44 -3.87
CA LEU A 84 -5.83 -14.13 -2.75
C LEU A 84 -6.51 -15.45 -2.40
N ALA A 85 -7.84 -15.46 -2.33
CA ALA A 85 -8.60 -16.68 -2.07
C ALA A 85 -8.42 -17.73 -3.17
N ALA A 86 -8.37 -17.32 -4.43
CA ALA A 86 -8.09 -18.22 -5.54
C ALA A 86 -6.67 -18.81 -5.47
N ALA A 87 -5.66 -17.99 -5.12
CA ALA A 87 -4.29 -18.48 -4.92
C ALA A 87 -4.19 -19.45 -3.74
N HIS A 88 -4.88 -19.17 -2.64
CA HIS A 88 -4.95 -20.07 -1.48
C HIS A 88 -5.62 -21.41 -1.84
N ALA A 89 -6.71 -21.38 -2.61
CA ALA A 89 -7.39 -22.58 -3.07
C ALA A 89 -6.50 -23.45 -3.97
N ARG A 90 -5.67 -22.84 -4.84
CA ARG A 90 -4.66 -23.58 -5.62
C ARG A 90 -3.64 -24.26 -4.73
N ALA A 91 -3.09 -23.54 -3.75
CA ALA A 91 -2.16 -24.10 -2.77
C ALA A 91 -2.79 -25.29 -2.01
N GLN A 92 -4.03 -25.17 -1.54
CA GLN A 92 -4.76 -26.27 -0.90
C GLN A 92 -4.90 -27.50 -1.81
N ALA A 93 -5.15 -27.29 -3.11
CA ALA A 93 -5.26 -28.38 -4.07
C ALA A 93 -3.91 -29.08 -4.31
N GLU A 94 -2.78 -28.36 -4.25
CA GLU A 94 -1.44 -28.95 -4.32
C GLU A 94 -1.09 -29.74 -3.06
N LEU A 95 -1.47 -29.25 -1.87
CA LEU A 95 -1.31 -30.00 -0.62
C LEU A 95 -2.06 -31.35 -0.68
N ALA A 96 -3.34 -31.33 -1.08
CA ALA A 96 -4.13 -32.54 -1.24
C ALA A 96 -3.51 -33.51 -2.26
N ARG A 97 -2.90 -32.98 -3.33
CA ARG A 97 -2.16 -33.79 -4.32
C ARG A 97 -0.89 -34.39 -3.73
N ALA A 98 -0.12 -33.64 -2.95
CA ALA A 98 1.08 -34.13 -2.28
C ALA A 98 0.75 -35.26 -1.30
N GLU A 99 -0.32 -35.11 -0.51
CA GLU A 99 -0.80 -36.15 0.41
C GLU A 99 -1.22 -37.42 -0.34
N LYS A 100 -2.00 -37.27 -1.41
CA LYS A 100 -2.46 -38.40 -2.23
C LYS A 100 -1.28 -39.14 -2.84
N ALA A 101 -0.30 -38.44 -3.39
CA ALA A 101 0.90 -39.04 -3.97
C ALA A 101 1.77 -39.74 -2.91
N THR A 102 1.89 -39.13 -1.72
CA THR A 102 2.60 -39.75 -0.58
C THR A 102 1.94 -41.06 -0.15
N LYS A 103 0.60 -41.10 -0.05
CA LYS A 103 -0.15 -42.32 0.30
C LYS A 103 -0.07 -43.41 -0.78
N ALA A 104 0.22 -43.03 -2.02
CA ALA A 104 0.36 -43.95 -3.15
C ALA A 104 1.82 -44.38 -3.40
N ASP A 105 2.76 -44.02 -2.51
CA ASP A 105 4.20 -44.21 -2.68
C ASP A 105 4.77 -43.62 -4.00
N ASP A 106 4.09 -42.61 -4.56
CA ASP A 106 4.55 -41.88 -5.74
C ASP A 106 5.47 -40.73 -5.33
N ALA A 107 6.74 -41.06 -5.12
CA ALA A 107 7.75 -40.09 -4.67
C ALA A 107 7.91 -38.90 -5.63
N LYS A 108 7.81 -39.11 -6.95
CA LYS A 108 7.96 -38.03 -7.94
C LYS A 108 6.72 -37.14 -7.96
N GLY A 109 5.52 -37.73 -7.91
CA GLY A 109 4.28 -36.98 -7.81
C GLY A 109 4.21 -36.16 -6.52
N ALA A 110 4.65 -36.74 -5.40
CA ALA A 110 4.70 -36.04 -4.12
C ALA A 110 5.68 -34.86 -4.15
N GLN A 111 6.89 -35.08 -4.67
CA GLN A 111 7.86 -34.00 -4.84
C GLN A 111 7.30 -32.86 -5.70
N ALA A 112 6.77 -33.17 -6.89
CA ALA A 112 6.24 -32.16 -7.82
C ALA A 112 5.08 -31.37 -7.20
N ALA A 113 4.17 -32.05 -6.49
CA ALA A 113 3.06 -31.39 -5.82
C ALA A 113 3.53 -30.46 -4.68
N VAL A 114 4.56 -30.85 -3.92
CA VAL A 114 5.13 -29.97 -2.88
C VAL A 114 5.87 -28.78 -3.48
N GLU A 115 6.57 -28.95 -4.61
CA GLU A 115 7.19 -27.83 -5.34
C GLU A 115 6.14 -26.83 -5.85
N ASN A 116 5.03 -27.32 -6.41
CA ASN A 116 3.92 -26.48 -6.83
C ASN A 116 3.24 -25.78 -5.63
N LEU A 117 3.01 -26.50 -4.54
CA LEU A 117 2.50 -25.93 -3.29
C LEU A 117 3.39 -24.78 -2.80
N ALA A 118 4.72 -24.98 -2.80
CA ALA A 118 5.67 -23.93 -2.41
C ALA A 118 5.58 -22.71 -3.35
N ALA A 119 5.40 -22.92 -4.65
CA ALA A 119 5.22 -21.84 -5.62
C ALA A 119 3.91 -21.07 -5.41
N ASP A 120 2.79 -21.77 -5.20
CA ASP A 120 1.50 -21.13 -4.92
C ASP A 120 1.51 -20.35 -3.59
N VAL A 121 2.18 -20.89 -2.55
CA VAL A 121 2.39 -20.15 -1.29
C VAL A 121 3.27 -18.91 -1.50
N ALA A 122 4.26 -18.95 -2.40
CA ALA A 122 5.02 -17.75 -2.76
C ALA A 122 4.15 -16.70 -3.45
N GLN A 123 3.18 -17.11 -4.28
CA GLN A 123 2.23 -16.18 -4.91
C GLN A 123 1.35 -15.47 -3.88
N LEU A 124 1.00 -16.10 -2.76
CA LEU A 124 0.30 -15.42 -1.66
C LEU A 124 1.10 -14.23 -1.10
N ALA A 125 2.43 -14.28 -1.15
CA ALA A 125 3.30 -13.19 -0.73
C ALA A 125 3.24 -11.96 -1.65
N THR A 126 2.65 -12.11 -2.83
CA THR A 126 2.44 -11.08 -3.85
C THR A 126 0.96 -10.92 -4.17
N GLU A 127 0.09 -11.13 -3.17
CA GLU A 127 -1.37 -10.98 -3.30
C GLU A 127 -2.02 -11.92 -4.32
N GLY A 128 -1.39 -13.05 -4.56
CA GLY A 128 -1.83 -14.08 -5.49
C GLY A 128 -1.34 -13.89 -6.92
N ASP A 129 -0.82 -12.71 -7.29
CA ASP A 129 -0.24 -12.44 -8.61
C ASP A 129 0.64 -11.16 -8.63
N ASN A 130 1.85 -11.25 -9.19
CA ASN A 130 2.74 -10.10 -9.40
C ASN A 130 2.11 -8.97 -10.23
N ALA A 131 1.18 -9.27 -11.14
CA ALA A 131 0.46 -8.27 -11.93
C ALA A 131 -0.39 -7.34 -11.06
N VAL A 132 -0.90 -7.82 -9.91
CA VAL A 132 -1.65 -6.99 -8.96
C VAL A 132 -0.77 -5.86 -8.41
N ALA A 133 0.51 -6.13 -8.14
CA ALA A 133 1.45 -5.11 -7.71
C ALA A 133 1.69 -4.02 -8.78
N ALA A 134 1.67 -4.39 -10.07
CA ALA A 134 1.78 -3.43 -11.17
C ALA A 134 0.53 -2.55 -11.27
N VAL A 135 -0.67 -3.13 -11.14
CA VAL A 135 -1.93 -2.38 -11.11
C VAL A 135 -1.95 -1.41 -9.92
N ARG A 136 -1.51 -1.84 -8.73
CA ARG A 136 -1.40 -0.95 -7.57
C ARG A 136 -0.49 0.24 -7.83
N LYS A 137 0.65 0.02 -8.49
CA LYS A 137 1.55 1.12 -8.85
C LYS A 137 0.85 2.16 -9.73
N GLN A 138 0.04 1.72 -10.69
CA GLN A 138 -0.76 2.62 -11.53
C GLN A 138 -1.81 3.38 -10.71
N LEU A 139 -2.47 2.73 -9.76
CA LEU A 139 -3.43 3.39 -8.87
C LEU A 139 -2.77 4.45 -7.97
N LEU A 140 -1.55 4.19 -7.48
CA LEU A 140 -0.75 5.18 -6.75
C LEU A 140 -0.44 6.42 -7.59
N GLU A 141 -0.07 6.24 -8.86
CA GLU A 141 0.16 7.36 -9.80
C GLU A 141 -1.12 8.19 -10.03
N GLY A 142 -2.29 7.57 -9.92
CA GLY A 142 -3.60 8.24 -9.98
C GLY A 142 -4.00 9.04 -8.74
N GLY A 143 -3.12 9.19 -7.75
CA GLY A 143 -3.38 9.95 -6.53
C GLY A 143 -4.15 9.19 -5.44
N HIS A 144 -4.26 7.86 -5.55
CA HIS A 144 -4.73 7.00 -4.45
C HIS A 144 -3.66 6.83 -3.36
N HIS A 145 -3.13 7.95 -2.83
CA HIS A 145 -2.29 7.94 -1.64
C HIS A 145 -3.18 7.82 -0.42
N HIS A 146 -3.05 6.72 0.29
CA HIS A 146 -3.87 6.42 1.44
C HIS A 146 -3.17 6.88 2.72
N ASN A 147 -1.85 6.78 2.79
CA ASN A 147 -1.07 7.45 3.82
C ASN A 147 0.40 7.53 3.41
N ALA A 148 0.82 8.60 2.71
CA ALA A 148 2.19 8.69 2.18
C ALA A 148 3.28 8.48 3.27
N ALA A 149 3.00 8.84 4.53
CA ALA A 149 3.90 8.66 5.67
C ALA A 149 3.88 7.24 6.26
N GLY A 150 2.73 6.54 6.19
CA GLY A 150 2.58 5.13 6.59
C GLY A 150 3.14 4.17 5.54
N GLU A 151 2.90 4.46 4.26
CA GLU A 151 3.30 3.66 3.11
C GLU A 151 4.83 3.50 3.05
N ALA A 152 5.60 4.56 3.33
CA ALA A 152 7.05 4.51 3.42
C ALA A 152 7.57 3.54 4.50
N LYS A 153 6.73 3.22 5.50
CA LYS A 153 7.01 2.25 6.57
C LYS A 153 6.35 0.88 6.31
N GLY A 154 5.69 0.71 5.16
CA GLY A 154 4.93 -0.50 4.81
C GLY A 154 3.63 -0.67 5.59
N ILE A 155 3.11 0.42 6.17
CA ILE A 155 1.81 0.49 6.83
C ILE A 155 0.85 1.11 5.82
N TYR A 156 -0.06 0.28 5.31
CA TYR A 156 -1.04 0.70 4.32
C TYR A 156 -2.40 0.83 4.99
N ASP A 157 -3.24 1.74 4.50
CA ASP A 157 -4.62 1.81 4.96
C ASP A 157 -5.32 0.47 4.73
N GLU A 158 -6.24 0.18 5.64
CA GLU A 158 -7.05 -1.04 5.61
C GLU A 158 -7.77 -1.18 4.25
N GLY A 159 -7.50 -2.28 3.55
CA GLY A 159 -8.05 -2.58 2.21
C GLY A 159 -7.17 -2.17 1.02
N PHE A 160 -6.12 -1.37 1.22
CA PHE A 160 -5.25 -0.92 0.12
C PHE A 160 -4.11 -1.92 -0.19
N VAL A 161 -3.48 -2.46 0.85
CA VAL A 161 -2.53 -3.58 0.74
C VAL A 161 -2.96 -4.63 1.73
N ILE A 162 -3.41 -5.76 1.20
CA ILE A 162 -3.91 -6.85 2.03
C ILE A 162 -2.72 -7.63 2.59
N VAL A 163 -1.70 -7.90 1.77
CA VAL A 163 -0.52 -8.62 2.22
C VAL A 163 0.50 -7.65 2.79
N THR A 164 0.49 -7.50 4.11
CA THR A 164 1.47 -6.69 4.85
C THR A 164 2.90 -7.22 4.65
N ARG A 165 3.91 -6.40 4.97
CA ARG A 165 5.32 -6.83 4.93
C ARG A 165 5.57 -8.07 5.81
N ALA A 166 4.93 -8.13 6.98
CA ALA A 166 5.04 -9.26 7.89
C ALA A 166 4.42 -10.53 7.30
N ALA A 167 3.20 -10.43 6.74
CA ALA A 167 2.54 -11.54 6.09
C ALA A 167 3.30 -12.03 4.85
N LYS A 168 3.82 -11.10 4.03
CA LYS A 168 4.71 -11.41 2.90
C LYS A 168 5.90 -12.23 3.34
N GLN A 169 6.59 -11.81 4.40
CA GLN A 169 7.74 -12.53 4.92
C GLN A 169 7.35 -13.93 5.40
N ALA A 170 6.25 -14.06 6.15
CA ALA A 170 5.75 -15.34 6.62
C ALA A 170 5.45 -16.31 5.47
N PHE A 171 4.77 -15.86 4.41
CA PHE A 171 4.52 -16.69 3.23
C PHE A 171 5.80 -17.10 2.51
N LEU A 172 6.77 -16.20 2.35
CA LEU A 172 8.05 -16.53 1.72
C LEU A 172 8.87 -17.52 2.55
N ASP A 173 8.83 -17.42 3.88
CA ASP A 173 9.51 -18.35 4.76
C ASP A 173 8.86 -19.74 4.69
N SER A 174 7.52 -19.81 4.70
CA SER A 174 6.80 -21.08 4.51
C SER A 174 7.02 -21.68 3.13
N SER A 175 7.02 -20.87 2.07
CA SER A 175 7.33 -21.33 0.70
C SER A 175 8.73 -21.96 0.63
N ARG A 176 9.74 -21.34 1.23
CA ARG A 176 11.10 -21.90 1.29
C ARG A 176 11.14 -23.20 2.08
N ALA A 177 10.44 -23.27 3.21
CA ALA A 177 10.37 -24.48 4.04
C ALA A 177 9.73 -25.64 3.26
N LEU A 178 8.59 -25.39 2.60
CA LEU A 178 7.92 -26.37 1.73
C LEU A 178 8.83 -26.84 0.59
N GLY A 179 9.53 -25.91 -0.08
CA GLY A 179 10.49 -26.25 -1.13
C GLY A 179 11.65 -27.14 -0.65
N GLN A 180 12.09 -26.99 0.61
CA GLN A 180 13.08 -27.89 1.21
C GLN A 180 12.50 -29.28 1.51
N MET A 181 11.23 -29.34 1.93
CA MET A 181 10.52 -30.60 2.20
C MET A 181 10.24 -31.41 0.93
N ALA A 182 10.21 -30.78 -0.25
CA ALA A 182 9.93 -31.46 -1.52
C ALA A 182 10.85 -32.66 -1.81
N ARG A 183 12.10 -32.64 -1.32
CA ARG A 183 13.07 -33.73 -1.51
C ARG A 183 12.71 -35.00 -0.75
N ALA A 184 11.97 -34.87 0.34
CA ALA A 184 11.52 -35.97 1.18
C ALA A 184 10.20 -35.55 1.86
N PRO A 185 9.07 -35.52 1.12
CA PRO A 185 7.79 -35.07 1.65
C PRO A 185 7.35 -35.94 2.83
N LYS A 186 6.99 -35.29 3.94
CA LYS A 186 6.42 -35.96 5.12
C LYS A 186 5.11 -35.29 5.48
N ALA A 187 4.03 -36.06 5.57
CA ALA A 187 2.68 -35.55 5.81
C ALA A 187 2.62 -34.63 7.05
N GLU A 188 3.20 -35.05 8.18
CA GLU A 188 3.20 -34.25 9.41
C GLU A 188 3.94 -32.91 9.27
N ALA A 189 5.05 -32.88 8.53
CA ALA A 189 5.82 -31.67 8.31
C ALA A 189 5.10 -30.71 7.35
N LEU A 190 4.45 -31.25 6.31
CA LEU A 190 3.63 -30.46 5.40
C LEU A 190 2.44 -29.84 6.12
N GLU A 191 1.73 -30.60 6.95
CA GLU A 191 0.58 -30.11 7.72
C GLU A 191 0.98 -29.04 8.75
N ALA A 192 2.11 -29.24 9.44
CA ALA A 192 2.63 -28.26 10.38
C ALA A 192 3.00 -26.93 9.70
N GLU A 193 3.58 -26.98 8.51
CA GLU A 193 3.91 -25.78 7.74
C GLU A 193 2.66 -25.14 7.14
N TRP A 194 1.73 -25.96 6.63
CA TRP A 194 0.44 -25.51 6.10
C TRP A 194 -0.38 -24.76 7.15
N THR A 195 -0.37 -25.21 8.41
CA THR A 195 -1.01 -24.52 9.53
C THR A 195 -0.52 -23.06 9.68
N LYS A 196 0.78 -22.81 9.46
CA LYS A 196 1.35 -21.44 9.52
C LYS A 196 0.87 -20.58 8.35
N VAL A 197 0.83 -21.16 7.15
CA VAL A 197 0.27 -20.51 5.95
C VAL A 197 -1.18 -20.14 6.20
N GLN A 198 -1.98 -21.06 6.74
CA GLN A 198 -3.39 -20.86 6.98
C GLN A 198 -3.67 -19.84 8.11
N ALA A 199 -2.84 -19.83 9.15
CA ALA A 199 -2.92 -18.81 10.20
C ALA A 199 -2.62 -17.40 9.64
N THR A 200 -1.58 -17.29 8.81
CA THR A 200 -1.22 -16.02 8.14
C THR A 200 -2.36 -15.56 7.23
N TYR A 201 -2.84 -16.44 6.35
CA TYR A 201 -3.96 -16.16 5.44
C TYR A 201 -5.23 -15.73 6.18
N SER A 202 -5.63 -16.48 7.21
CA SER A 202 -6.83 -16.16 8.00
C SER A 202 -6.70 -14.83 8.76
N GLY A 203 -5.47 -14.42 9.10
CA GLY A 203 -5.21 -13.09 9.65
C GLY A 203 -5.44 -11.94 8.67
N LEU A 204 -5.25 -12.19 7.36
CA LEU A 204 -5.46 -11.20 6.30
C LEU A 204 -6.91 -11.08 5.84
N MET A 205 -7.72 -12.11 6.05
CA MET A 205 -9.09 -12.19 5.55
C MET A 205 -10.14 -11.71 6.56
N LYS A 206 -9.70 -11.13 7.69
CA LYS A 206 -10.56 -10.45 8.66
C LYS A 206 -10.80 -9.01 8.24
#